data_AF-A0A496W6M6-F1
#
_entry.id   AF-A0A496W6M6-F1
#
_cell.length_a   1.000
_cell.length_b   1.000
_cell.length_c   1.000
_cell.angle_alpha   90.00
_cell.angle_beta   90.00
_cell.angle_gamma   90.00
#
_symmetry.space_group_name_H-M   'P 1'
#
loop_
_entity.id
_entity.type
_entity.pdbx_description
1 polymer ?
#
loop_
_entity_poly.entity_id
_entity_poly.type
_entity_poly.pdbx_seq_one_letter_code
_entity_poly.pdbx_strand_id
1 'polypeptide(L)' 'METLSVDTETLNLVNTLAHQLNTSQIDVVRQAVNNYIDKIQRKNRLISFAGILDETEADSMLNAIQDNRVNKTIGI' A
#
# COMPACT_ATOMS: atom_id res chain seq x y z
N MET A 1 4.68 -14.11 26.63
CA MET A 1 5.44 -13.69 25.44
C MET A 1 4.88 -14.49 24.28
N GLU A 2 4.17 -13.87 23.34
CA GLU A 2 3.75 -14.56 22.11
C GLU A 2 5.00 -14.81 21.26
N THR A 3 5.28 -16.08 20.98
CA THR A 3 6.38 -16.50 20.11
C THR A 3 5.84 -16.77 18.72
N LEU A 4 6.22 -15.94 17.75
CA LEU A 4 5.91 -16.17 16.34
C LEU A 4 6.87 -17.24 15.80
N SER A 5 6.34 -18.41 15.46
CA SER A 5 7.13 -19.44 14.77
C SER A 5 7.24 -19.07 13.29
N VAL A 6 8.40 -18.56 12.90
CA VAL A 6 8.76 -18.26 11.51
C VAL A 6 9.71 -19.32 10.98
N ASP A 7 9.57 -19.65 9.71
CA ASP A 7 10.48 -20.57 9.03
C ASP A 7 11.90 -19.98 8.92
N THR A 8 12.87 -20.85 8.69
CA THR A 8 14.30 -20.51 8.65
C THR A 8 14.63 -19.50 7.55
N GLU A 9 13.93 -19.54 6.41
CA GLU A 9 14.18 -18.65 5.28
C GLU A 9 13.70 -17.22 5.61
N THR A 10 12.49 -17.10 6.17
CA THR A 10 11.94 -15.84 6.66
C THR A 10 12.83 -15.23 7.75
N LEU A 11 13.36 -16.04 8.66
CA LEU A 11 14.28 -15.56 9.70
C LEU A 11 15.58 -14.99 9.11
N ASN A 12 16.16 -15.69 8.12
CA ASN A 12 17.36 -15.23 7.42
C ASN A 12 17.13 -13.91 6.67
N LEU A 13 15.95 -13.77 6.03
CA LEU A 13 15.55 -12.55 5.35
C LEU A 13 15.40 -11.39 6.33
N VAL A 14 14.68 -11.58 7.44
CA VAL A 14 14.51 -10.57 8.49
C VAL A 14 15.86 -10.16 9.07
N ASN A 15 16.77 -11.10 9.28
CA ASN A 15 18.11 -10.79 9.80
C ASN A 15 18.94 -9.98 8.80
N THR A 16 18.89 -10.33 7.52
CA THR A 16 19.57 -9.58 6.46
C THR A 16 19.05 -8.15 6.37
N LEU A 17 17.72 -8.00 6.40
CA LEU A 17 17.06 -6.69 6.38
C LEU A 17 17.38 -5.86 7.63
N ALA A 18 17.43 -6.49 8.80
CA ALA A 18 17.79 -5.82 10.05
C ALA A 18 19.21 -5.24 9.98
N HIS A 19 20.15 -6.00 9.42
CA HIS A 19 21.51 -5.53 9.18
C HIS A 19 21.58 -4.40 8.15
N GLN A 20 20.88 -4.53 7.02
CA GLN A 20 20.89 -3.52 5.95
C GLN A 20 20.25 -2.19 6.38
N LEU A 21 19.18 -2.26 7.16
CA LEU A 21 18.44 -1.10 7.64
C LEU A 21 18.97 -0.56 8.97
N ASN A 22 20.02 -1.19 9.53
CA ASN A 22 20.59 -0.87 10.83
C ASN A 22 19.51 -0.74 11.93
N THR A 23 18.61 -1.72 11.99
CA THR A 23 17.44 -1.72 12.89
C THR A 23 17.24 -3.10 13.52
N SER A 24 16.34 -3.21 14.49
CA SER A 24 16.08 -4.51 15.14
C SER A 24 15.21 -5.41 14.27
N GLN A 25 15.38 -6.74 14.40
CA GLN A 25 14.52 -7.72 13.71
C GLN A 25 13.04 -7.50 14.03
N ILE A 26 12.73 -7.08 15.27
CA ILE A 26 11.37 -6.75 15.71
C ILE A 26 10.83 -5.54 14.93
N ASP A 27 11.66 -4.52 14.70
CA ASP A 27 11.25 -3.33 13.95
C ASP A 27 11.07 -3.63 12.46
N VAL A 28 11.90 -4.51 11.88
CA VAL A 28 11.69 -5.01 10.51
C VAL A 28 10.32 -5.68 10.37
N VAL A 29 10.00 -6.60 11.28
CA VAL A 29 8.70 -7.30 11.26
C VAL A 29 7.55 -6.32 11.48
N ARG A 30 7.68 -5.38 12.43
CA ARG A 30 6.66 -4.36 12.69
C ARG A 30 6.40 -3.47 11.48
N GLN A 31 7.46 -3.02 10.81
CA GLN A 31 7.32 -2.22 9.59
C GLN A 31 6.71 -3.03 8.44
N ALA A 32 7.10 -4.30 8.28
CA ALA A 32 6.51 -5.18 7.26
C ALA A 32 5.01 -5.38 7.48
N VAL A 33 4.58 -5.61 8.72
CA VAL A 33 3.16 -5.73 9.08
C VAL A 33 2.41 -4.42 8.83
N ASN A 34 2.96 -3.28 9.24
CA ASN A 34 2.34 -1.97 9.00
C ASN A 34 2.18 -1.69 7.49
N ASN A 35 3.22 -1.95 6.70
CA ASN A 35 3.17 -1.78 5.24
C ASN A 35 2.12 -2.72 4.60
N TYR A 36 1.97 -3.94 5.11
CA TYR A 36 0.96 -4.86 4.64
C TYR A 36 -0.45 -4.39 4.99
N ILE A 37 -0.67 -3.90 6.21
CA ILE A 37 -1.94 -3.31 6.64
C ILE A 37 -2.29 -2.11 5.75
N ASP A 38 -1.35 -1.21 5.51
CA ASP A 38 -1.56 -0.04 4.64
C ASP A 38 -1.91 -0.46 3.21
N LYS A 39 -1.22 -1.48 2.68
CA LYS A 39 -1.52 -2.06 1.36
C LYS A 39 -2.93 -2.63 1.31
N ILE A 40 -3.35 -3.38 2.34
CA ILE A 40 -4.71 -3.91 2.44
C ILE A 40 -5.72 -2.76 2.52
N GLN A 41 -5.49 -1.76 3.36
CA GLN A 41 -6.42 -0.63 3.52
C GLN A 41 -6.59 0.13 2.20
N ARG A 42 -5.51 0.36 1.45
CA ARG A 42 -5.58 0.97 0.11
C ARG A 42 -6.34 0.07 -0.87
N LYS A 43 -6.09 -1.23 -0.86
CA LYS A 43 -6.84 -2.20 -1.68
C LYS A 43 -8.32 -2.21 -1.31
N ASN A 44 -8.67 -2.21 -0.03
CA ASN A 44 -10.05 -2.16 0.44
C ASN A 44 -10.72 -0.84 0.09
N ARG A 45 -10.01 0.29 0.14
CA ARG A 45 -10.53 1.57 -0.38
C ARG A 45 -10.80 1.48 -1.88
N LEU A 46 -9.87 0.99 -2.68
CA LEU A 46 -10.07 0.78 -4.13
C LEU A 46 -11.23 -0.18 -4.42
N ILE A 47 -11.35 -1.28 -3.67
CA ILE A 47 -12.49 -2.21 -3.77
C ILE A 47 -13.80 -1.52 -3.35
N SER A 48 -13.78 -0.66 -2.32
CA SER A 48 -14.97 0.11 -1.94
C SER A 48 -15.41 1.06 -3.06
N PHE A 49 -14.48 1.61 -3.85
CA PHE A 49 -14.84 2.37 -5.06
C PHE A 49 -15.35 1.46 -6.19
N ALA A 50 -14.81 0.25 -6.33
CA ALA A 50 -15.23 -0.71 -7.36
C ALA A 50 -16.66 -1.27 -7.18
N GLY A 51 -17.31 -1.00 -6.05
CA GLY A 51 -18.74 -1.31 -5.83
C GLY A 51 -19.64 -0.08 -5.68
N ILE A 52 -19.09 1.13 -5.79
CA ILE A 52 -19.83 2.39 -5.66
C ILE A 52 -20.17 3.00 -7.02
N LEU A 53 -19.35 2.75 -8.04
CA LEU A 53 -19.54 3.32 -9.37
C LEU A 53 -19.89 2.21 -10.36
N ASP A 54 -20.99 2.39 -11.09
CA ASP A 54 -21.23 1.64 -12.33
C ASP A 54 -20.07 1.86 -13.31
N GLU A 55 -19.81 0.93 -14.23
CA GLU A 55 -18.72 0.99 -15.22
C GLU A 55 -18.72 2.35 -15.95
N THR A 56 -19.93 2.85 -16.26
CA THR A 56 -20.18 4.17 -16.86
C THR A 56 -19.75 5.35 -15.98
N GLU A 57 -19.95 5.25 -14.66
CA GLU A 57 -19.61 6.31 -13.70
C GLU A 57 -18.09 6.32 -13.41
N ALA A 58 -17.46 5.15 -13.37
CA ALA A 58 -16.02 5.00 -13.23
C ALA A 58 -15.28 5.59 -14.45
N ASP A 59 -15.76 5.30 -15.67
CA ASP A 59 -15.22 5.87 -16.91
C ASP A 59 -15.45 7.38 -17.00
N SER A 60 -16.62 7.86 -16.58
CA SER A 60 -16.92 9.30 -16.52
C SER A 60 -15.99 10.03 -15.53
N MET A 61 -15.69 9.42 -14.39
CA MET A 61 -14.75 9.95 -13.41
C MET A 61 -13.31 9.92 -13.91
N LEU A 62 -12.91 8.84 -14.60
CA LEU A 62 -11.59 8.74 -15.24
C LEU A 62 -11.39 9.81 -16.30
N ASN A 63 -12.39 10.02 -17.16
CA ASN A 63 -12.39 11.07 -18.18
C ASN A 63 -12.31 12.47 -17.55
N ALA A 64 -13.09 12.74 -16.50
CA ALA A 64 -13.02 14.01 -15.78
C ALA A 64 -11.63 14.28 -15.15
N ILE A 65 -10.96 13.26 -14.62
CA ILE A 65 -9.60 13.39 -14.07
C ILE A 65 -8.57 13.64 -15.20
N GLN A 66 -8.72 12.99 -16.35
CA GLN A 66 -7.85 13.19 -17.50
C GLN A 66 -8.03 14.60 -18.11
N ASP A 67 -9.26 15.07 -18.26
CA ASP A 67 -9.56 16.42 -18.76
C ASP A 67 -9.03 17.50 -17.81
N ASN A 68 -9.15 17.29 -16.49
CA ASN A 68 -8.63 18.23 -15.48
C ASN A 68 -7.08 18.22 -15.40
N ARG A 69 -6.42 17.13 -15.84
CA ARG A 69 -4.96 17.13 -16.03
C ARG A 69 -4.53 17.97 -17.23
N VAL A 70 -5.35 18.08 -18.27
CA VAL A 70 -5.07 18.86 -19.48
C VAL A 70 -5.38 20.35 -19.27
N ASN A 71 -6.42 20.68 -18.50
CA ASN A 71 -6.85 22.06 -18.20
C ASN A 71 -6.24 22.68 -16.94
N LYS A 72 -4.96 22.42 -16.64
CA LYS A 72 -4.22 23.22 -15.66
C LYS A 72 -3.72 24.53 -16.28
N THR A 73 -4.62 25.36 -16.78
CA THR A 73 -4.30 26.77 -16.99
C THR A 73 -4.35 27.45 -15.64
N ILE A 74 -3.18 27.61 -15.01
CA ILE A 74 -3.00 28.58 -13.94
C ILE A 74 -3.16 29.95 -14.61
N GLY A 75 -4.34 30.54 -14.49
CA GLY A 75 -4.53 31.96 -14.79
C GLY A 75 -3.74 32.77 -13.77
N ILE A 76 -2.78 33.54 -14.27
CA ILE A 76 -2.02 34.56 -13.53
C ILE A 76 -2.95 35.75 -13.27
#